data_AF-A0A9P5QCZ2-F1
#
_entry.id   AF-A0A9P5QCZ2-F1
#
_cell.length_a   1.000
_cell.length_b   1.000
_cell.length_c   1.000
_cell.angle_alpha   90.00
_cell.angle_beta   90.00
_cell.angle_gamma   90.00
#
_symmetry.space_group_name_H-M   'P 1'
#
loop_
_entity.id
_entity.type
_entity.pdbx_description
1 polymer ?
#
loop_
_entity_poly.entity_id
_entity_poly.type
_entity_poly.pdbx_seq_one_letter_code
_entity_poly.pdbx_strand_id
1 'polypeptide(L)'
;LLTGLKHPKQLSLADLHLVNTMDHFSHLPSGKAITAEFQKSTELMKVKKAVEESPDIAAWRASEEWKKLAEGSITVYAITAVAED
;
A
#
# COMPACT_ATOMS: atom_id res chain seq x y z
N LEU A 1 -38.60 -6.55 3.41
CA LEU A 1 -37.67 -5.43 3.67
C LEU A 1 -36.25 -5.97 3.54
N LEU A 2 -35.70 -5.92 2.33
CA LEU A 2 -34.30 -6.28 2.05
C LEU A 2 -33.43 -5.05 2.37
N THR A 3 -33.10 -4.86 3.65
CA THR A 3 -32.20 -3.78 4.06
C THR A 3 -30.76 -4.26 3.98
N GLY A 4 -30.00 -3.70 3.04
CA GLY A 4 -28.59 -3.41 3.30
C GLY A 4 -27.53 -4.33 2.69
N LEU A 5 -27.69 -4.76 1.44
CA LEU A 5 -26.50 -5.03 0.61
C LEU A 5 -25.80 -3.68 0.39
N LYS A 6 -24.97 -3.26 1.35
CA LYS A 6 -23.96 -2.23 1.13
C LYS A 6 -23.08 -2.77 0.01
N HIS A 7 -23.25 -2.25 -1.20
CA HIS A 7 -22.28 -2.49 -2.25
C HIS A 7 -20.90 -2.17 -1.68
N PRO A 8 -19.90 -3.06 -1.84
CA PRO A 8 -18.54 -2.73 -1.44
C PRO A 8 -18.18 -1.40 -2.11
N LYS A 9 -17.75 -0.41 -1.30
CA LYS A 9 -17.38 0.90 -1.80
C LYS A 9 -16.34 0.68 -2.91
N GLN A 10 -16.70 1.01 -4.14
CA GLN A 10 -15.80 0.87 -5.28
C GLN A 10 -14.54 1.71 -4.99
N LEU A 11 -13.37 1.09 -5.06
CA LEU A 11 -12.11 1.80 -4.90
C LEU A 11 -11.95 2.82 -6.02
N SER A 12 -11.58 4.04 -5.65
CA SER A 12 -11.18 5.06 -6.61
C SER A 12 -9.72 4.88 -7.01
N LEU A 13 -9.31 5.46 -8.13
CA LEU A 13 -7.90 5.52 -8.50
C LEU A 13 -7.06 6.27 -7.45
N ALA A 14 -7.65 7.25 -6.76
CA ALA A 14 -6.97 7.98 -5.68
C ALA A 14 -6.68 7.06 -4.48
N ASP A 15 -7.60 6.17 -4.12
CA ASP A 15 -7.39 5.18 -3.04
C ASP A 15 -6.23 4.25 -3.39
N LEU A 16 -6.20 3.73 -4.63
CA LEU A 16 -5.12 2.86 -5.11
C LEU A 16 -3.76 3.58 -5.15
N HIS A 17 -3.73 4.80 -5.68
CA HIS A 17 -2.51 5.59 -5.73
C HIS A 17 -1.97 5.92 -4.34
N LEU A 18 -2.84 6.29 -3.40
CA LEU A 18 -2.44 6.58 -2.03
C LEU A 18 -1.73 5.37 -1.41
N VAL A 19 -2.32 4.18 -1.52
CA VAL A 19 -1.74 2.97 -0.93
C VAL A 19 -0.45 2.55 -1.64
N ASN A 20 -0.38 2.71 -2.96
CA ASN A 20 0.86 2.48 -3.69
C ASN A 20 1.98 3.47 -3.28
N THR A 21 1.64 4.72 -2.97
CA THR A 21 2.60 5.68 -2.41
C THR A 21 3.07 5.26 -1.01
N MET A 22 2.17 4.76 -0.15
CA MET A 22 2.56 4.23 1.15
C MET A 22 3.52 3.03 1.01
N ASP A 23 3.25 2.13 0.05
CA ASP A 23 4.10 0.98 -0.22
C ASP A 23 5.45 1.39 -0.85
N HIS A 24 5.48 2.42 -1.70
CA HIS A 24 6.75 2.98 -2.19
C HIS A 24 7.64 3.43 -1.02
N PHE A 25 7.09 4.18 -0.06
CA PHE A 25 7.85 4.63 1.10
C PHE A 25 8.30 3.47 1.99
N SER A 26 7.52 2.39 2.11
CA SER A 26 7.92 1.24 2.92
C SER A 26 9.11 0.47 2.33
N HIS A 27 9.40 0.63 1.03
CA HIS A 27 10.56 0.05 0.34
C HIS A 27 11.82 0.94 0.41
N LEU A 28 11.74 2.16 0.93
CA LEU A 28 12.91 3.02 1.10
C LEU A 28 13.74 2.61 2.33
N PRO A 29 15.06 2.86 2.35
CA PRO A 29 15.90 2.68 3.54
C PRO A 29 15.34 3.42 4.76
N SER A 30 14.93 4.68 4.58
CA SER A 30 14.29 5.53 5.59
C SER A 30 12.77 5.33 5.73
N GLY A 31 12.27 4.25 5.14
CA GLY A 31 10.84 3.96 5.05
C GLY A 31 10.18 3.76 6.41
N LYS A 32 10.93 3.34 7.45
CA LYS A 32 10.38 3.08 8.78
C LYS A 32 9.83 4.34 9.43
N ALA A 33 10.59 5.45 9.40
CA ALA A 33 10.16 6.71 9.99
C ALA A 33 8.91 7.26 9.30
N ILE A 34 8.88 7.22 7.96
CA ILE A 34 7.74 7.71 7.17
C ILE A 34 6.50 6.81 7.38
N THR A 35 6.69 5.49 7.38
CA THR A 35 5.60 4.53 7.60
C THR A 35 5.00 4.70 8.99
N ALA A 36 5.81 5.02 10.01
CA ALA A 36 5.33 5.30 11.36
C ALA A 36 4.41 6.54 11.39
N GLU A 37 4.68 7.58 10.60
CA GLU A 37 3.79 8.74 10.50
C GLU A 37 2.44 8.38 9.86
N PHE A 38 2.44 7.54 8.81
CA PHE A 38 1.19 7.07 8.22
C PHE A 38 0.31 6.31 9.21
N GLN A 39 0.93 5.46 10.05
CA GLN A 39 0.21 4.67 11.04
C GLN A 39 -0.51 5.50 12.11
N LYS A 40 -0.09 6.76 12.32
CA LYS A 40 -0.77 7.68 13.25
C LYS A 40 -2.12 8.18 12.70
N SER A 41 -2.34 8.11 11.39
CA SER A 41 -3.58 8.57 10.77
C SER A 41 -4.58 7.44 10.59
N THR A 42 -5.65 7.46 11.39
CA THR A 42 -6.75 6.49 11.27
C THR A 42 -7.39 6.49 9.89
N GLU A 43 -7.52 7.65 9.24
CA GLU A 43 -8.14 7.74 7.91
C GLU A 43 -7.25 7.13 6.81
N LEU A 44 -5.93 7.34 6.86
CA LEU A 44 -5.01 6.67 5.93
C LEU A 44 -5.05 5.15 6.12
N MET A 45 -5.07 4.67 7.36
CA MET A 45 -5.12 3.24 7.65
C MET A 45 -6.45 2.59 7.24
N LYS A 46 -7.57 3.33 7.29
CA LYS A 46 -8.85 2.84 6.74
C LYS A 46 -8.80 2.65 5.23
N VAL A 47 -8.20 3.60 4.49
CA VAL A 47 -8.04 3.48 3.03
C VAL A 47 -7.10 2.33 2.70
N LYS A 48 -5.95 2.23 3.39
CA LYS A 48 -5.02 1.11 3.23
C LYS A 48 -5.70 -0.24 3.42
N LYS A 49 -6.44 -0.40 4.53
CA LYS A 49 -7.21 -1.60 4.81
C LYS A 49 -8.22 -1.92 3.70
N ALA A 50 -9.00 -0.93 3.26
CA ALA A 50 -10.00 -1.14 2.21
C ALA A 50 -9.39 -1.59 0.87
N VAL A 51 -8.22 -1.06 0.51
CA VAL A 51 -7.48 -1.48 -0.70
C VAL A 51 -6.91 -2.90 -0.54
N GLU A 52 -6.33 -3.21 0.62
CA GLU A 52 -5.70 -4.52 0.88
C GLU A 52 -6.72 -5.66 1.01
N GLU A 53 -7.94 -5.36 1.47
CA GLU A 53 -9.04 -6.33 1.54
C GLU A 53 -9.75 -6.52 0.19
N SER A 54 -9.40 -5.76 -0.86
CA SER A 54 -9.94 -5.96 -2.20
C SER A 54 -9.43 -7.28 -2.80
N PRO A 55 -10.33 -8.21 -3.22
CA PRO A 55 -9.92 -9.51 -3.75
C PRO A 55 -8.97 -9.43 -4.94
N ASP A 56 -9.22 -8.50 -5.87
CA ASP A 56 -8.41 -8.35 -7.08
C ASP A 56 -6.99 -7.84 -6.74
N ILE A 57 -6.89 -6.89 -5.80
CA ILE A 57 -5.61 -6.36 -5.34
C ILE A 57 -4.86 -7.40 -4.52
N ALA A 58 -5.55 -8.12 -3.63
CA ALA A 58 -4.96 -9.20 -2.85
C ALA A 58 -4.43 -10.33 -3.76
N ALA A 59 -5.21 -10.75 -4.76
CA ALA A 59 -4.80 -11.74 -5.75
C ALA A 59 -3.60 -11.27 -6.58
N TRP A 60 -3.64 -10.01 -7.04
CA TRP A 60 -2.52 -9.39 -7.73
C TRP A 60 -1.25 -9.39 -6.85
N ARG A 61 -1.36 -9.00 -5.57
CA ARG A 61 -0.21 -8.94 -4.64
C ARG A 61 0.31 -10.31 -4.24
N ALA A 62 -0.48 -11.37 -4.40
CA ALA A 62 0.00 -12.74 -4.22
C ALA A 62 0.82 -13.26 -5.43
N SER A 63 0.76 -12.57 -6.57
CA SER A 63 1.46 -12.98 -7.80
C SER A 63 2.99 -12.88 -7.67
N GLU A 64 3.68 -13.71 -8.45
CA GLU A 64 5.14 -13.66 -8.56
C GLU A 64 5.65 -12.37 -9.20
N GLU A 65 4.85 -11.76 -10.07
CA GLU A 65 5.17 -10.48 -10.71
C GLU A 65 5.28 -9.38 -9.65
N TRP A 66 4.35 -9.31 -8.70
CA TRP A 66 4.45 -8.37 -7.59
C TRP A 66 5.68 -8.58 -6.75
N LYS A 67 5.91 -9.82 -6.32
CA LYS A 67 6.97 -10.12 -5.36
C LYS A 67 8.32 -9.69 -5.92
N LYS A 68 8.56 -9.98 -7.21
CA LYS A 68 9.74 -9.49 -7.94
C LYS A 68 9.80 -7.98 -8.02
N LEU A 69 8.68 -7.30 -8.28
CA LEU A 69 8.63 -5.84 -8.31
C LEU A 69 8.95 -5.22 -6.94
N ALA A 70 8.42 -5.78 -5.86
CA ALA A 70 8.66 -5.33 -4.49
C ALA A 70 10.13 -5.53 -4.08
N GLU A 71 10.68 -6.72 -4.30
CA GLU A 71 12.10 -7.03 -4.05
C GLU A 71 13.04 -6.14 -4.89
N GLY A 72 12.71 -5.96 -6.17
CA GLY A 72 13.46 -5.08 -7.06
C GLY A 72 13.41 -3.62 -6.60
N SER A 73 12.26 -3.15 -6.12
CA SER A 73 12.10 -1.79 -5.57
C SER A 73 13.00 -1.58 -4.36
N ILE A 74 13.00 -2.51 -3.40
CA ILE A 74 13.88 -2.47 -2.23
C ILE A 74 15.35 -2.42 -2.66
N THR A 75 15.74 -3.27 -3.61
CA THR A 75 17.12 -3.34 -4.11
C THR A 75 17.56 -2.04 -4.78
N VAL A 76 16.70 -1.46 -5.63
CA VAL A 76 16.99 -0.20 -6.32
C VAL A 76 17.07 0.97 -5.33
N TYR A 77 16.14 1.05 -4.38
CA TYR A 77 16.12 2.15 -3.40
C TYR A 77 17.25 2.07 -2.38
N ALA A 78 17.76 0.88 -2.05
CA ALA A 78 18.96 0.74 -1.23
C ALA A 78 20.20 1.43 -1.84
N ILE A 79 20.24 1.61 -3.17
CA ILE A 79 21.37 2.20 -3.88
C ILE A 79 21.08 3.66 -4.27
N THR A 80 19.81 4.00 -4.50
CA THR A 80 19.40 5.29 -5.09
C THR A 80 18.84 6.29 -4.09
N ALA A 81 18.41 5.84 -2.90
CA ALA A 81 17.91 6.72 -1.84
C ALA A 81 18.99 6.98 -0.78
N VAL A 82 18.84 8.09 -0.05
CA VAL A 82 19.70 8.42 1.09
C VAL A 82 19.47 7.38 2.21
N ALA A 83 20.55 6.91 2.83
CA ALA A 83 20.49 5.97 3.96
C ALA A 83 19.82 6.61 5.18
N GLU A 84 19.34 5.79 6.13
CA GLU A 84 18.99 6.28 7.47
C GLU A 84 20.27 6.79 8.15
N ASP A 85 20.22 8.01 8.74
CA ASP A 85 21.29 8.59 9.56
C ASP A 85 21.55 7.79 10.84
#